data_AF-A0A930X6Y2-F1
#
_entry.id   AF-A0A930X6Y2-F1
#
_cell.length_a   1.000
_cell.length_b   1.000
_cell.length_c   1.000
_cell.angle_alpha   90.00
_cell.angle_beta   90.00
_cell.angle_gamma   90.00
#
_symmetry.space_group_name_H-M   'P 1'
#
loop_
_entity.id
_entity.type
_entity.pdbx_description
1 polymer ?
#
loop_
_entity_poly.entity_id
_entity_poly.type
_entity_poly.pdbx_seq_one_letter_code
_entity_poly.pdbx_strand_id
1 'polypeptide(L)' 'MDNTYVCPVCEREVDDAIIPFHKNVEKQILDLIKTHNPRWIESDGTCPKAVEYYKSLIAHRIIK' A
#
# COMPACT_ATOMS: atom_id res chain seq x y z
N MET A 1 -19.85 -5.07 -16.02
CA MET A 1 -18.51 -5.65 -15.95
C MET A 1 -18.12 -5.57 -14.50
N ASP A 2 -18.30 -6.66 -13.77
CA ASP A 2 -17.94 -6.71 -12.35
C ASP A 2 -16.42 -6.71 -12.29
N ASN A 3 -15.85 -5.55 -11.94
CA ASN A 3 -14.42 -5.36 -11.89
C ASN A 3 -13.94 -5.79 -10.50
N THR A 4 -13.87 -7.10 -10.30
CA THR A 4 -13.47 -7.73 -9.04
C THR A 4 -12.08 -7.24 -8.64
N TYR A 5 -11.97 -6.50 -7.53
CA TYR A 5 -10.67 -6.08 -6.97
C TYR A 5 -10.22 -7.09 -5.92
N VAL A 6 -9.08 -7.72 -6.18
CA VAL A 6 -8.40 -8.56 -5.18
C VAL A 6 -7.41 -7.69 -4.44
N CYS A 7 -7.58 -7.59 -3.12
CA CYS A 7 -6.66 -6.83 -2.28
C CYS A 7 -5.28 -7.52 -2.25
N PRO A 8 -4.19 -6.83 -2.57
CA PRO A 8 -2.85 -7.42 -2.57
C PRO A 8 -2.35 -7.76 -1.16
N VAL A 9 -2.91 -7.15 -0.11
CA VAL A 9 -2.50 -7.36 1.29
C VAL A 9 -3.19 -8.59 1.88
N CYS A 10 -4.53 -8.66 1.78
CA CYS A 10 -5.30 -9.74 2.40
C CYS A 10 -5.62 -10.91 1.46
N GLU A 11 -5.27 -10.80 0.17
CA GLU A 11 -5.49 -11.84 -0.85
C GLU A 11 -6.97 -12.25 -1.02
N ARG A 12 -7.92 -11.37 -0.63
CA ARG A 12 -9.36 -11.58 -0.79
C ARG A 12 -9.95 -10.68 -1.87
N GLU A 13 -10.96 -11.19 -2.55
CA GLU A 13 -11.89 -10.37 -3.31
C GLU A 13 -12.63 -9.44 -2.35
N VAL A 14 -12.74 -8.17 -2.71
CA VAL A 14 -13.41 -7.18 -1.87
C VAL A 14 -14.59 -6.59 -2.62
N ASP A 15 -15.69 -6.40 -1.90
CA ASP A 15 -16.85 -5.68 -2.42
C ASP A 15 -16.48 -4.25 -2.79
N ASP A 16 -17.10 -3.72 -3.84
CA ASP A 16 -16.89 -2.35 -4.32
C ASP A 16 -17.04 -1.31 -3.20
N ALA A 17 -17.94 -1.55 -2.25
CA ALA A 17 -18.17 -0.69 -1.08
C ALA A 17 -16.95 -0.59 -0.14
N ILE A 18 -16.09 -1.61 -0.13
CA ILE A 18 -14.94 -1.73 0.79
C ILE A 18 -13.61 -1.44 0.07
N ILE A 19 -13.60 -1.32 -1.27
CA ILE A 19 -12.42 -0.88 -2.04
C ILE A 19 -11.83 0.44 -1.50
N PRO A 20 -12.64 1.50 -1.19
CA PRO A 20 -12.09 2.76 -0.68
C PRO A 20 -11.35 2.59 0.65
N PHE A 21 -11.84 1.69 1.51
CA PHE A 21 -11.21 1.40 2.80
C PHE A 21 -9.83 0.76 2.62
N HIS A 22 -9.72 -0.25 1.74
CA HIS A 22 -8.43 -0.90 1.46
C HIS A 22 -7.41 0.07 0.87
N LYS A 23 -7.82 0.92 -0.09
CA LYS A 23 -6.95 1.96 -0.65
C LYS A 23 -6.50 2.97 0.41
N ASN A 24 -7.38 3.33 1.35
CA ASN A 24 -7.03 4.23 2.42
C ASN A 24 -6.01 3.61 3.40
N VAL A 25 -6.18 2.33 3.74
CA VAL A 25 -5.20 1.61 4.59
C VAL A 25 -3.83 1.52 3.91
N GLU A 26 -3.79 1.17 2.62
CA GLU A 26 -2.55 1.17 1.83
C GLU A 26 -1.86 2.54 1.85
N LYS A 27 -2.63 3.62 1.68
CA LYS A 27 -2.11 5.00 1.78
C LYS A 27 -1.53 5.27 3.18
N GLN A 28 -2.23 4.91 4.25
CA GLN A 28 -1.77 5.13 5.62
C GLN A 28 -0.46 4.38 5.91
N ILE A 29 -0.32 3.15 5.42
CA ILE A 29 0.92 2.38 5.56
C ILE A 29 2.07 3.06 4.80
N LEU A 30 1.83 3.48 3.55
CA LEU A 30 2.85 4.19 2.76
C LEU A 30 3.27 5.51 3.42
N ASP A 31 2.33 6.27 3.97
CA ASP A 31 2.63 7.53 4.65
C ASP A 31 3.43 7.28 5.94
N LEU A 32 3.11 6.24 6.70
CA LEU A 32 3.89 5.83 7.88
C LEU A 32 5.33 5.44 7.49
N ILE A 33 5.51 4.64 6.43
CA ILE A 33 6.83 4.28 5.91
C ILE A 33 7.64 5.53 5.55
N LYS A 34 7.04 6.51 4.87
CA LYS A 34 7.70 7.78 4.53
C LYS A 34 8.10 8.57 5.77
N THR A 35 7.23 8.68 6.78
CA THR A 35 7.50 9.39 8.03
C THR A 35 8.69 8.79 8.78
N HIS A 36 8.84 7.47 8.77
CA HIS A 36 10.00 6.79 9.37
C HIS A 36 11.27 6.86 8.51
N ASN A 37 11.14 7.17 7.22
CA ASN A 37 12.25 7.17 6.27
C ASN A 37 12.31 8.48 5.45
N PRO A 38 12.47 9.66 6.09
CA PRO A 38 12.44 10.94 5.39
C PRO A 38 13.55 11.07 4.33
N ARG A 39 14.66 10.34 4.48
CA ARG A 39 15.77 10.29 3.51
C ARG A 39 15.43 9.55 2.20
N TRP A 40 14.28 8.88 2.13
CA TRP A 40 13.82 8.21 0.93
C TRP A 40 12.98 9.12 0.02
N ILE A 41 12.59 10.29 0.52
CA ILE A 41 11.84 11.28 -0.25
C ILE A 41 12.82 11.98 -1.20
N GLU A 42 12.51 11.95 -2.49
CA GLU A 42 13.28 12.60 -3.54
C GLU A 42 12.94 14.10 -3.60
N SER A 43 13.75 14.86 -4.34
CA SER A 43 13.62 16.32 -4.42
C SER A 43 12.30 16.79 -5.02
N ASP A 44 11.63 15.95 -5.81
CA ASP A 44 10.31 16.20 -6.40
C ASP A 44 9.15 15.77 -5.48
N GLY A 45 9.47 15.28 -4.28
CA GLY A 45 8.49 14.79 -3.30
C GLY A 45 8.03 13.35 -3.53
N THR A 46 8.52 12.67 -4.57
CA THR A 46 8.25 11.24 -4.76
C THR A 46 9.02 10.40 -3.76
N CYS A 47 8.58 9.15 -3.55
CA CYS A 47 9.25 8.23 -2.64
C CYS A 47 9.13 6.78 -3.16
N PRO A 48 9.77 6.46 -4.29
CA PRO A 48 9.69 5.13 -4.90
C PRO A 48 10.18 4.03 -3.95
N LYS A 49 11.17 4.32 -3.09
CA LYS A 49 11.66 3.38 -2.07
C LYS A 49 10.58 2.97 -1.06
N ALA A 50 9.66 3.86 -0.69
CA ALA A 50 8.56 3.50 0.20
C ALA A 50 7.60 2.51 -0.47
N VAL A 51 7.35 2.68 -1.77
CA VAL A 51 6.51 1.78 -2.56
C VAL A 51 7.17 0.41 -2.69
N GLU A 52 8.46 0.36 -3.03
CA GLU A 52 9.19 -0.91 -3.15
C GLU A 52 9.29 -1.64 -1.80
N TYR A 53 9.54 -0.90 -0.72
CA TYR A 53 9.54 -1.47 0.62
C TYR A 53 8.16 -2.04 0.98
N TYR A 54 7.08 -1.29 0.77
CA TYR A 54 5.71 -1.77 0.99
C TYR A 54 5.39 -3.06 0.21
N LYS A 55 5.72 -3.10 -1.09
CA LYS A 55 5.57 -4.31 -1.91
C LYS A 55 6.34 -5.50 -1.32
N SER A 56 7.56 -5.26 -0.84
CA SER A 56 8.36 -6.30 -0.19
C SER A 56 7.70 -6.82 1.09
N LEU A 57 7.08 -5.94 1.89
CA LEU A 57 6.37 -6.35 3.11
C LEU A 57 5.16 -7.24 2.80
N ILE A 58 4.41 -6.91 1.75
CA ILE A 58 3.29 -7.72 1.26
C ILE A 58 3.80 -9.08 0.75
N ALA A 59 4.81 -9.08 -0.13
CA ALA A 59 5.33 -10.30 -0.73
C ALA A 59 5.86 -11.29 0.32
N HIS A 60 6.47 -10.79 1.39
CA HIS A 60 6.95 -11.61 2.50
C HIS A 60 5.90 -11.82 3.60
N ARG A 61 4.66 -11.35 3.41
CA ARG A 61 3.52 -11.51 4.34
C ARG A 61 3.82 -11.00 5.75
N ILE A 62 4.61 -9.92 5.84
CA ILE A 62 5.01 -9.28 7.10
C ILE A 62 3.87 -8.40 7.64
N ILE A 63 3.08 -7.82 6.74
CA ILE A 63 1.84 -7.10 7.08
C ILE A 63 0.69 -8.09 6.96
N LYS A 64 0.02 -8.40 8.07
CA LYS A 64 -1.22 -9.18 8.13
C LYS A 64 -2.20 -8.58 9.13
#